data_AF-A0A832GMT9-F1
#
_entry.id   AF-A0A832GMT9-F1
#
_cell.length_a   1.000
_cell.length_b   1.000
_cell.length_c   1.000
_cell.angle_alpha   90.00
_cell.angle_beta   90.00
_cell.angle_gamma   90.00
#
_symmetry.space_group_name_H-M   'P 1'
#
loop_
_entity.id
_entity.type
_entity.pdbx_description
1 polymer ?
#
loop_
_entity_poly.entity_id
_entity_poly.type
_entity_poly.pdbx_seq_one_letter_code
_entity_poly.pdbx_strand_id
1 'polypeptide(L)'
;MRLLAVLTICLLLWPSAVRAQVPKPTGDIIVAPDAKLELLFTRTAKIAGGLTEGPTAAPDGSIYFSDIPFGKDKGMILRYDPRTGKTTVFTDDSRKSNGLKFDAQGFLIACEGADEGGRAVSRWGASPARLLQVLREAQEEMAEHLAAARLSAPSTTFYSAFTGSRVSSVEGVVDCLSRGMTSPVRWLQVQRRLVEEGIERQIEVGPGDTLSRMGRRDHPHVFFIRAAEALGE
;
A
#
# COMPACT_ATOMS: atom_id res chain seq x y z
N MET A 1 47.27 18.59 36.29
CA MET A 1 45.86 18.38 36.64
C MET A 1 45.09 18.04 35.36
N ARG A 2 44.75 16.77 35.16
CA ARG A 2 43.88 16.31 34.05
C ARG A 2 42.50 16.08 34.64
N LEU A 3 41.50 16.89 34.27
CA LEU A 3 40.11 16.63 34.62
C LEU A 3 39.56 15.57 33.65
N LEU A 4 39.22 14.39 34.19
CA LEU A 4 38.36 13.42 33.52
C LEU A 4 36.92 13.94 33.60
N ALA A 5 36.29 14.15 32.43
CA ALA A 5 34.84 14.27 32.34
C ALA A 5 34.26 12.85 32.20
N VAL A 6 33.61 12.35 33.26
CA VAL A 6 32.83 11.12 33.24
C VAL A 6 31.46 11.46 32.65
N LEU A 7 31.20 10.99 31.43
CA LEU A 7 29.90 11.11 30.78
C LEU A 7 29.02 9.95 31.25
N THR A 8 28.09 10.22 32.16
CA THR A 8 27.08 9.25 32.62
C THR A 8 26.05 9.04 31.51
N ILE A 9 26.14 7.93 30.79
CA ILE A 9 25.13 7.50 29.82
C ILE A 9 23.97 6.88 30.60
N CYS A 10 22.86 7.62 30.74
CA CYS A 10 21.59 7.08 31.19
C CYS A 10 20.97 6.24 30.07
N LEU A 11 21.08 4.91 30.17
CA LEU A 11 20.33 3.95 29.36
C LEU A 11 18.84 4.02 29.74
N LEU A 12 18.07 4.80 28.99
CA LEU A 12 16.61 4.71 29.00
C LEU A 12 16.22 3.49 28.18
N LEU A 13 15.96 2.36 28.85
CA LEU A 13 15.32 1.19 28.26
C LEU A 13 13.90 1.58 27.83
N TRP A 14 13.70 1.82 26.54
CA TRP A 14 12.38 1.95 25.94
C TRP A 14 11.79 0.54 25.85
N PRO A 15 10.69 0.21 26.55
CA PRO A 15 10.06 -1.07 26.35
C PRO A 15 9.53 -1.08 24.91
N SER A 16 10.10 -1.94 24.07
CA SER A 16 9.54 -2.28 22.77
C SER A 16 8.10 -2.70 23.00
N ALA A 17 7.16 -1.88 22.56
CA ALA A 17 5.75 -2.23 22.59
C ALA A 17 5.56 -3.41 21.65
N VAL A 18 5.56 -4.63 22.20
CA VAL A 18 5.19 -5.85 21.48
C VAL A 18 3.77 -5.64 20.98
N ARG A 19 3.64 -5.35 19.68
CA ARG A 19 2.34 -5.22 19.04
C ARG A 19 1.74 -6.62 18.94
N ALA A 20 0.76 -6.91 19.78
CA ALA A 20 0.03 -8.17 19.75
C ALA A 20 -0.49 -8.43 18.31
N GLN A 21 -0.25 -9.63 17.79
CA GLN A 21 -0.89 -10.09 16.56
C GLN A 21 -2.40 -9.97 16.73
N VAL A 22 -3.07 -9.28 15.81
CA VAL A 22 -4.53 -9.23 15.79
C VAL A 22 -5.01 -10.63 15.34
N PRO A 23 -5.71 -11.39 16.20
CA PRO A 23 -6.18 -12.72 15.83
C PRO A 23 -7.12 -12.65 14.63
N LYS A 24 -7.13 -13.71 13.81
CA LYS A 24 -8.10 -13.85 12.72
C LYS A 24 -9.51 -13.77 13.31
N PRO A 25 -10.45 -13.04 12.69
CA PRO A 25 -11.85 -13.03 13.15
C PRO A 25 -12.42 -14.45 13.09
N THR A 26 -13.02 -14.93 14.17
CA THR A 26 -13.59 -16.29 14.29
C THR A 26 -15.10 -16.30 14.50
N GLY A 27 -15.77 -15.14 14.46
CA GLY A 27 -17.20 -15.02 14.70
C GLY A 27 -18.05 -15.09 13.44
N ASP A 28 -19.27 -15.61 13.57
CA ASP A 28 -20.30 -15.61 12.52
C ASP A 28 -21.01 -14.25 12.36
N ILE A 29 -20.77 -13.32 13.29
CA ILE A 29 -21.45 -12.02 13.36
C ILE A 29 -20.39 -10.91 13.22
N ILE A 30 -20.59 -10.04 12.22
CA ILE A 30 -19.66 -8.94 11.88
C ILE A 30 -19.91 -7.70 12.77
N VAL A 31 -21.07 -7.64 13.44
CA VAL A 31 -21.49 -6.54 14.31
C VAL A 31 -21.66 -7.06 15.74
N ALA A 32 -21.02 -6.42 16.71
CA ALA A 32 -21.16 -6.82 18.12
C ALA A 32 -22.62 -6.65 18.59
N PRO A 33 -23.17 -7.57 19.41
CA PRO A 33 -24.56 -7.48 19.89
C PRO A 33 -24.89 -6.19 20.65
N ASP A 34 -23.89 -5.56 21.26
CA ASP A 34 -23.97 -4.31 22.01
C ASP A 34 -23.62 -3.07 21.18
N ALA A 35 -23.37 -3.22 19.88
CA ALA A 35 -23.09 -2.11 18.98
C ALA A 35 -24.28 -1.15 18.91
N LYS A 36 -23.98 0.16 18.94
CA LYS A 36 -24.96 1.23 18.79
C LYS A 36 -24.74 1.97 17.49
N LEU A 37 -25.82 2.33 16.81
CA LEU A 37 -25.74 3.19 15.63
C LEU A 37 -25.50 4.63 16.07
N GLU A 38 -24.53 5.29 15.43
CA GLU A 38 -24.24 6.71 15.60
C GLU A 38 -24.51 7.44 14.28
N LEU A 39 -25.22 8.55 14.35
CA LEU A 39 -25.47 9.39 13.18
C LEU A 39 -24.24 10.27 12.91
N LEU A 40 -23.46 9.90 11.90
CA LEU A 40 -22.25 10.65 11.53
C LEU A 40 -22.55 11.86 10.65
N PHE A 41 -23.54 11.75 9.77
CA PHE A 41 -23.85 12.77 8.78
C PHE A 41 -25.30 12.63 8.28
N THR A 42 -25.95 13.76 8.06
CA THR A 42 -27.21 13.85 7.33
C THR A 42 -26.99 14.72 6.11
N ARG A 43 -27.15 14.15 4.92
CA ARG A 43 -27.06 14.90 3.68
C ARG A 43 -28.19 15.91 3.54
N THR A 44 -27.92 17.01 2.87
CA THR A 44 -28.91 18.07 2.58
C THR A 44 -29.61 17.86 1.23
N ALA A 45 -29.01 17.11 0.31
CA ALA A 45 -29.61 16.76 -0.97
C ALA A 45 -30.80 15.82 -0.79
N LYS A 46 -31.82 15.96 -1.67
CA LYS A 46 -33.00 15.09 -1.65
C LYS A 46 -32.59 13.63 -1.87
N ILE A 47 -33.13 12.74 -1.07
CA ILE A 47 -32.93 11.29 -1.22
C ILE A 47 -33.70 10.82 -2.45
N ALA A 48 -32.98 10.64 -3.56
CA ALA A 48 -33.50 10.11 -4.81
C ALA A 48 -32.49 9.10 -5.39
N GLY A 49 -31.90 8.27 -4.52
CA GLY A 49 -30.65 7.53 -4.76
C GLY A 49 -29.40 8.42 -4.62
N GLY A 50 -28.21 7.83 -4.82
CA GLY A 50 -26.94 8.43 -4.39
C GLY A 50 -26.73 8.17 -2.90
N LEU A 51 -25.71 7.37 -2.59
CA LEU A 51 -25.43 6.85 -1.25
C LEU A 51 -24.19 7.51 -0.68
N THR A 52 -24.06 7.47 0.65
CA THR A 52 -22.74 7.62 1.25
C THR A 52 -21.93 6.37 0.93
N GLU A 53 -20.83 6.53 0.21
CA GLU A 53 -20.07 5.39 -0.33
C GLU A 53 -18.59 5.50 0.03
N GLY A 54 -17.89 4.37 -0.16
CA GLY A 54 -16.45 4.30 -0.05
C GLY A 54 -15.88 4.75 1.30
N PRO A 55 -16.43 4.33 2.46
CA PRO A 55 -15.80 4.65 3.73
C PRO A 55 -14.38 4.08 3.80
N THR A 56 -13.39 4.91 4.13
CA THR A 56 -12.01 4.49 4.36
C THR A 56 -11.45 5.13 5.62
N ALA A 57 -10.76 4.32 6.43
CA ALA A 57 -9.98 4.84 7.54
C ALA A 57 -8.68 5.49 7.02
N ALA A 58 -8.38 6.67 7.55
CA ALA A 58 -7.11 7.37 7.39
C ALA A 58 -6.07 6.86 8.41
N PRO A 59 -4.76 7.09 8.21
CA PRO A 59 -3.72 6.66 9.14
C PRO A 59 -3.86 7.24 10.56
N ASP A 60 -4.51 8.39 10.71
CA ASP A 60 -4.78 9.03 12.00
C ASP A 60 -6.03 8.46 12.71
N GLY A 61 -6.76 7.53 12.08
CA GLY A 61 -8.00 6.94 12.57
C GLY A 61 -9.28 7.67 12.17
N SER A 62 -9.19 8.80 11.46
CA SER A 62 -10.37 9.46 10.89
C SER A 62 -11.01 8.61 9.80
N ILE A 63 -12.31 8.75 9.58
CA ILE A 63 -13.07 8.03 8.55
C ILE A 63 -13.45 9.02 7.44
N TYR A 64 -13.09 8.70 6.21
CA TYR A 64 -13.46 9.47 5.03
C TYR A 64 -14.54 8.73 4.25
N PHE A 65 -15.54 9.44 3.73
CA PHE A 65 -16.60 8.85 2.91
C PHE A 65 -17.18 9.90 1.95
N SER A 66 -17.75 9.45 0.84
CA SER A 66 -18.32 10.33 -0.17
C SER A 66 -19.81 10.54 0.07
N ASP A 67 -20.35 11.73 -0.19
CA ASP A 67 -21.78 11.95 -0.46
C ASP A 67 -21.92 12.32 -1.93
N ILE A 68 -22.75 11.57 -2.66
CA ILE A 68 -22.80 11.58 -4.13
C ILE A 68 -24.21 11.94 -4.58
N PRO A 69 -24.50 13.22 -4.84
CA PRO A 69 -25.77 13.64 -5.42
C PRO A 69 -25.86 13.32 -6.92
N PHE A 70 -27.09 13.24 -7.43
CA PHE A 70 -27.36 13.13 -8.86
C PHE A 70 -27.30 14.49 -9.57
N GLY A 71 -27.18 14.46 -10.90
CA GLY A 71 -27.19 15.66 -11.74
C GLY A 71 -25.86 16.42 -11.70
N LYS A 72 -25.90 17.75 -11.77
CA LYS A 72 -24.70 18.58 -11.96
C LYS A 72 -23.83 18.77 -10.72
N ASP A 73 -24.38 18.46 -9.55
CA ASP A 73 -23.66 18.54 -8.28
C ASP A 73 -22.46 17.57 -8.31
N LYS A 74 -21.29 18.08 -7.92
CA LYS A 74 -20.04 17.32 -7.94
C LYS A 74 -19.83 16.45 -6.70
N GLY A 75 -20.71 16.54 -5.71
CA GLY A 75 -20.65 15.77 -4.47
C GLY A 75 -19.44 16.14 -3.61
N MET A 76 -19.39 15.56 -2.42
CA MET A 76 -18.39 15.90 -1.41
C MET A 76 -17.68 14.67 -0.88
N ILE A 77 -16.47 14.86 -0.37
CA ILE A 77 -15.84 13.91 0.54
C ILE A 77 -15.90 14.52 1.94
N LEU A 78 -16.37 13.74 2.90
CA LEU A 78 -16.50 14.09 4.30
C LEU A 78 -15.41 13.37 5.09
N ARG A 79 -14.99 13.98 6.21
CA ARG A 79 -14.09 13.41 7.22
C ARG A 79 -14.80 13.40 8.56
N TYR A 80 -14.98 12.22 9.14
CA TYR A 80 -15.40 12.02 10.52
C TYR A 80 -14.18 11.73 11.40
N ASP A 81 -14.06 12.41 12.53
CA ASP A 81 -13.05 12.16 13.55
C ASP A 81 -13.70 11.45 14.76
N PRO A 82 -13.45 10.13 14.95
CA PRO A 82 -14.03 9.37 16.05
C PRO A 82 -13.63 9.87 17.45
N ARG A 83 -12.54 10.64 17.58
CA ARG A 83 -12.11 11.17 18.89
C ARG A 83 -12.95 12.36 19.32
N THR A 84 -13.42 13.15 18.35
CA THR A 84 -14.18 14.37 18.61
C THR A 84 -15.66 14.23 18.28
N GLY A 85 -16.05 13.16 17.59
CA GLY A 85 -17.42 12.93 17.11
C GLY A 85 -17.83 13.92 16.00
N LYS A 86 -16.88 14.61 15.38
CA LYS A 86 -17.16 15.68 14.41
C LYS A 86 -17.00 15.19 12.98
N THR A 87 -17.97 15.55 12.14
CA THR A 87 -17.89 15.42 10.68
C THR A 87 -17.63 16.78 10.04
N THR A 88 -16.61 16.86 9.20
CA THR A 88 -16.21 18.07 8.46
C THR A 88 -16.09 17.77 6.96
N VAL A 89 -16.32 18.77 6.11
CA VAL A 89 -16.09 18.64 4.66
C VAL A 89 -14.59 18.61 4.38
N PHE A 90 -14.11 17.57 3.70
CA PHE A 90 -12.74 17.49 3.19
C PHE A 90 -12.62 18.20 1.84
N THR A 91 -13.58 17.96 0.94
CA THR A 91 -13.77 18.73 -0.31
C THR A 91 -15.25 18.72 -0.69
N ASP A 92 -15.74 19.81 -1.26
CA ASP A 92 -17.08 20.02 -1.79
C ASP A 92 -17.18 19.87 -3.33
N ASP A 93 -16.06 19.55 -3.99
CA ASP A 93 -16.02 19.10 -5.40
C ASP A 93 -15.24 17.79 -5.49
N SER A 94 -15.90 16.70 -5.10
CA SER A 94 -15.33 15.35 -5.17
C SER A 94 -15.27 14.76 -6.57
N ARG A 95 -15.80 15.48 -7.58
CA ARG A 95 -16.05 14.97 -8.93
C ARG A 95 -16.80 13.64 -8.93
N LYS A 96 -17.76 13.51 -8.00
CA LYS A 96 -18.56 12.32 -7.70
C LYS A 96 -17.71 11.09 -7.38
N SER A 97 -16.76 11.24 -6.45
CA SER A 97 -15.98 10.09 -5.98
C SER A 97 -16.89 9.02 -5.37
N ASN A 98 -16.70 7.75 -5.73
CA ASN A 98 -17.48 6.64 -5.19
C ASN A 98 -16.60 5.61 -4.44
N GLY A 99 -15.35 5.43 -4.87
CA GLY A 99 -14.37 4.61 -4.17
C GLY A 99 -13.27 5.47 -3.56
N LEU A 100 -12.99 5.29 -2.26
CA LEU A 100 -11.92 5.99 -1.56
C LEU A 100 -10.96 4.98 -0.91
N LYS A 101 -9.67 5.29 -0.92
CA LYS A 101 -8.65 4.51 -0.21
C LYS A 101 -7.43 5.35 0.09
N PHE A 102 -6.89 5.26 1.31
CA PHE A 102 -5.56 5.79 1.58
C PHE A 102 -4.47 4.85 1.04
N ASP A 103 -3.54 5.40 0.25
CA ASP A 103 -2.35 4.68 -0.19
C ASP A 103 -1.29 4.59 0.92
N ALA A 104 -0.21 3.84 0.65
CA ALA A 104 0.88 3.65 1.61
C ALA A 104 1.61 4.96 1.98
N GLN A 105 1.53 5.97 1.12
CA GLN A 105 2.13 7.29 1.35
C GLN A 105 1.19 8.23 2.11
N GLY A 106 -0.03 7.80 2.42
CA GLY A 106 -1.04 8.59 3.12
C GLY A 106 -1.81 9.56 2.22
N PHE A 107 -1.76 9.40 0.89
CA PHE A 107 -2.66 10.13 0.01
C PHE A 107 -4.01 9.43 -0.08
N LEU A 108 -5.07 10.21 -0.18
CA LEU A 108 -6.40 9.70 -0.47
C LEU A 108 -6.53 9.48 -1.98
N ILE A 109 -6.71 8.23 -2.39
CA ILE A 109 -7.04 7.83 -3.76
C ILE A 109 -8.55 7.81 -3.90
N ALA A 110 -9.08 8.44 -4.95
CA ALA A 110 -10.49 8.52 -5.25
C ALA A 110 -10.78 8.02 -6.67
N CYS A 111 -11.77 7.16 -6.82
CA CYS A 111 -12.35 6.79 -8.12
C CYS A 111 -13.53 7.70 -8.41
N GLU A 112 -13.40 8.56 -9.41
CA GLU A 112 -14.39 9.58 -9.79
C GLU A 112 -15.46 9.02 -10.73
N GLY A 113 -16.72 9.38 -10.48
CA GLY A 113 -17.88 8.84 -11.19
C GLY A 113 -17.94 9.22 -12.66
N ALA A 114 -18.70 8.42 -13.43
CA ALA A 114 -18.93 8.65 -14.86
C ALA A 114 -20.15 9.53 -15.18
N ASP A 115 -21.04 9.72 -14.20
CA ASP A 115 -22.23 10.55 -14.31
C ASP A 115 -21.88 12.02 -14.08
N GLU A 116 -21.33 12.73 -15.05
CA GLU A 116 -20.82 14.12 -14.90
C GLU A 116 -19.68 14.31 -13.87
N GLY A 117 -19.12 13.23 -13.33
CA GLY A 117 -17.86 13.24 -12.58
C GLY A 117 -16.64 13.30 -13.49
N GLY A 118 -15.45 13.14 -12.91
CA GLY A 118 -14.20 13.30 -13.67
C GLY A 118 -13.74 12.07 -14.44
N ARG A 119 -14.39 10.90 -14.29
CA ARG A 119 -14.03 9.64 -14.98
C ARG A 119 -12.53 9.31 -14.87
N ALA A 120 -11.98 9.50 -13.67
CA ALA A 120 -10.56 9.40 -13.40
C ALA A 120 -10.30 8.72 -12.05
N VAL A 121 -9.06 8.30 -11.86
CA VAL A 121 -8.51 8.00 -10.52
C VAL A 121 -7.68 9.20 -10.11
N SER A 122 -8.06 9.88 -9.04
CA SER A 122 -7.36 11.05 -8.53
C SER A 122 -6.72 10.77 -7.19
N ARG A 123 -5.71 11.59 -6.87
CA ARG A 123 -4.94 11.49 -5.63
C ARG A 123 -4.96 12.83 -4.92
N TRP A 124 -5.44 12.83 -3.69
CA TRP A 124 -5.67 14.01 -2.86
C TRP A 124 -4.69 14.02 -1.68
N GLY A 125 -4.20 15.21 -1.32
CA GLY A 125 -3.31 15.39 -0.17
C GLY A 125 -4.09 15.48 1.14
N ALA A 126 -3.96 14.48 2.01
CA ALA A 126 -4.31 14.58 3.42
C ALA A 126 -3.30 13.78 4.28
N SER A 127 -2.22 14.42 4.72
CA SER A 127 -1.19 13.80 5.58
C SER A 127 -1.49 14.07 7.05
N PRO A 128 -1.33 13.07 7.96
CA PRO A 128 -0.02 12.86 8.56
C PRO A 128 0.47 11.40 8.49
N ALA A 129 1.44 11.16 7.60
CA ALA A 129 2.68 10.38 7.73
C ALA A 129 2.77 9.01 8.46
N ARG A 130 1.73 8.41 9.04
CA ARG A 130 1.91 7.24 9.93
C ARG A 130 2.14 5.91 9.19
N LEU A 131 1.50 5.65 8.05
CA LEU A 131 1.65 4.37 7.34
C LEU A 131 3.01 4.24 6.64
N LEU A 132 3.46 5.30 5.96
CA LEU A 132 4.80 5.33 5.38
C LEU A 132 5.89 5.27 6.45
N GLN A 133 5.66 5.90 7.61
CA GLN A 133 6.56 5.79 8.76
C GLN A 133 6.65 4.34 9.25
N VAL A 134 5.52 3.66 9.47
CA VAL A 134 5.52 2.24 9.91
C VAL A 134 6.23 1.34 8.89
N LEU A 135 6.04 1.57 7.59
CA LEU A 135 6.73 0.79 6.55
C LEU A 135 8.23 1.12 6.48
N ARG A 136 8.64 2.36 6.78
CA ARG A 136 10.04 2.76 6.88
C ARG A 136 10.72 2.15 8.11
N GLU A 137 10.05 2.19 9.26
CA GLU A 137 10.51 1.53 10.50
C GLU A 137 10.69 0.02 10.27
N ALA A 138 9.70 -0.64 9.65
CA ALA A 138 9.81 -2.06 9.30
C ALA A 138 10.92 -2.35 8.27
N GLN A 139 11.17 -1.42 7.34
CA GLN A 139 12.29 -1.53 6.39
C GLN A 139 13.64 -1.41 7.11
N GLU A 140 13.76 -0.49 8.07
CA GLU A 140 14.99 -0.29 8.85
C GLU A 140 15.29 -1.54 9.70
N GLU A 141 14.29 -2.09 10.39
CA GLU A 141 14.41 -3.36 11.14
C GLU A 141 14.79 -4.53 10.21
N MET A 142 14.15 -4.65 9.04
CA MET A 142 14.49 -5.67 8.05
C MET A 142 15.94 -5.51 7.56
N ALA A 143 16.41 -4.28 7.33
CA ALA A 143 17.78 -4.03 6.90
C ALA A 143 18.80 -4.50 7.96
N GLU A 144 18.53 -4.29 9.24
CA GLU A 144 19.36 -4.79 10.34
C GLU A 144 19.39 -6.33 10.38
N HIS A 145 18.23 -6.98 10.26
CA HIS A 145 18.16 -8.44 10.23
C HIS A 145 18.86 -9.04 9.01
N LEU A 146 18.73 -8.41 7.83
CA LEU A 146 19.42 -8.83 6.62
C LEU A 146 20.94 -8.63 6.71
N ALA A 147 21.40 -7.55 7.35
CA ALA A 147 22.82 -7.30 7.59
C ALA A 147 23.44 -8.33 8.57
N ALA A 148 22.65 -8.83 9.53
CA ALA A 148 23.07 -9.88 10.44
C ALA A 148 22.96 -11.31 9.85
N ALA A 149 22.20 -11.48 8.77
CA ALA A 149 22.01 -12.78 8.12
C ALA A 149 23.26 -13.21 7.32
N ARG A 150 23.47 -14.53 7.23
CA ARG A 150 24.52 -15.08 6.36
C ARG A 150 24.04 -15.10 4.91
N LEU A 151 24.31 -14.02 4.20
CA LEU A 151 23.99 -13.87 2.78
C LEU A 151 25.25 -14.01 1.91
N SER A 152 25.08 -14.55 0.71
CA SER A 152 26.12 -14.61 -0.31
C SER A 152 25.69 -13.84 -1.55
N ALA A 153 26.66 -13.36 -2.33
CA ALA A 153 26.37 -12.75 -3.62
C ALA A 153 25.59 -13.73 -4.51
N PRO A 154 24.67 -13.26 -5.36
CA PRO A 154 23.95 -14.13 -6.28
C PRO A 154 24.91 -14.91 -7.17
N SER A 155 24.78 -16.23 -7.19
CA SER A 155 25.54 -17.11 -8.11
C SER A 155 24.92 -17.17 -9.51
N THR A 156 23.70 -16.65 -9.66
CA THR A 156 22.99 -16.49 -10.94
C THR A 156 22.67 -15.03 -11.18
N THR A 157 22.40 -14.67 -12.44
CA THR A 157 22.00 -13.31 -12.80
C THR A 157 20.70 -12.95 -12.07
N PHE A 158 20.78 -11.95 -11.21
CA PHE A 158 19.66 -11.48 -10.41
C PHE A 158 19.32 -10.04 -10.80
N TYR A 159 18.04 -9.78 -11.07
CA TYR A 159 17.53 -8.43 -11.34
C TYR A 159 16.70 -7.95 -10.17
N SER A 160 16.93 -6.72 -9.76
CA SER A 160 16.08 -6.07 -8.76
C SER A 160 14.70 -5.78 -9.34
N ALA A 161 13.66 -6.22 -8.64
CA ALA A 161 12.27 -5.85 -8.94
C ALA A 161 12.00 -4.35 -8.74
N PHE A 162 12.89 -3.65 -8.03
CA PHE A 162 12.77 -2.22 -7.74
C PHE A 162 13.57 -1.34 -8.71
N THR A 163 14.83 -1.67 -9.00
CA THR A 163 15.65 -0.84 -9.91
C THR A 163 15.59 -1.29 -11.36
N GLY A 164 15.15 -2.53 -11.60
CA GLY A 164 15.23 -3.17 -12.91
C GLY A 164 16.67 -3.52 -13.31
N SER A 165 17.68 -3.27 -12.47
CA SER A 165 19.09 -3.51 -12.79
C SER A 165 19.59 -4.84 -12.25
N ARG A 166 20.66 -5.35 -12.87
CA ARG A 166 21.44 -6.49 -12.37
C ARG A 166 22.06 -6.15 -11.01
N VAL A 167 22.07 -7.13 -10.12
CA VAL A 167 22.64 -7.05 -8.77
C VAL A 167 23.59 -8.22 -8.59
N SER A 168 24.84 -7.93 -8.22
CA SER A 168 25.92 -8.92 -8.14
C SER A 168 26.64 -8.95 -6.79
N SER A 169 26.27 -8.10 -5.83
CA SER A 169 26.89 -8.04 -4.50
C SER A 169 25.89 -8.32 -3.39
N VAL A 170 26.40 -8.73 -2.22
CA VAL A 170 25.58 -8.96 -1.02
C VAL A 170 24.89 -7.67 -0.58
N GLU A 171 25.63 -6.57 -0.59
CA GLU A 171 25.12 -5.24 -0.22
C GLU A 171 23.97 -4.82 -1.13
N GLY A 172 24.09 -5.09 -2.44
CA GLY A 172 23.02 -4.82 -3.40
C GLY A 172 21.78 -5.68 -3.18
N VAL A 173 21.95 -6.94 -2.74
CA VAL A 173 20.81 -7.81 -2.37
C VAL A 173 20.12 -7.30 -1.12
N VAL A 174 20.87 -6.97 -0.06
CA VAL A 174 20.34 -6.38 1.18
C VAL A 174 19.57 -5.09 0.90
N ASP A 175 20.15 -4.22 0.09
CA ASP A 175 19.53 -2.97 -0.34
C ASP A 175 18.23 -3.20 -1.13
N CYS A 176 18.22 -4.15 -2.07
CA CYS A 176 17.02 -4.48 -2.84
C CYS A 176 15.90 -5.07 -1.98
N LEU A 177 16.23 -5.98 -1.06
CA LEU A 177 15.26 -6.65 -0.20
C LEU A 177 14.66 -5.67 0.82
N SER A 178 15.49 -4.82 1.43
CA SER A 178 15.04 -3.82 2.38
C SER A 178 14.19 -2.74 1.70
N ARG A 179 14.73 -2.05 0.68
CA ARG A 179 13.99 -0.97 -0.01
C ARG A 179 12.80 -1.47 -0.80
N GLY A 180 12.78 -2.73 -1.22
CA GLY A 180 11.65 -3.36 -1.88
C GLY A 180 10.36 -3.31 -1.05
N MET A 181 10.46 -3.27 0.28
CA MET A 181 9.28 -3.18 1.16
C MET A 181 8.52 -1.85 1.06
N THR A 182 9.22 -0.75 0.76
CA THR A 182 8.61 0.59 0.69
C THR A 182 8.55 1.15 -0.72
N SER A 183 9.12 0.43 -1.68
CA SER A 183 9.26 0.88 -3.06
C SER A 183 8.32 0.13 -4.00
N PRO A 184 7.73 0.82 -5.00
CA PRO A 184 6.90 0.15 -5.99
C PRO A 184 7.72 -0.84 -6.82
N VAL A 185 7.12 -2.01 -7.09
CA VAL A 185 7.67 -3.00 -8.02
C VAL A 185 7.61 -2.43 -9.44
N ARG A 186 8.76 -2.40 -10.12
CA ARG A 186 8.90 -1.84 -11.47
C ARG A 186 8.80 -2.91 -12.54
N TRP A 187 7.73 -3.70 -12.50
CA TRP A 187 7.48 -4.86 -13.37
C TRP A 187 7.77 -4.59 -14.86
N LEU A 188 7.18 -3.54 -15.43
CA LEU A 188 7.37 -3.20 -16.85
C LEU A 188 8.82 -2.86 -17.19
N GLN A 189 9.57 -2.25 -16.27
CA GLN A 189 10.98 -1.91 -16.49
C GLN A 189 11.85 -3.16 -16.45
N VAL A 190 11.58 -4.08 -15.52
CA VAL A 190 12.25 -5.38 -15.44
C VAL A 190 12.00 -6.16 -16.73
N GLN A 191 10.75 -6.27 -17.17
CA GLN A 191 10.39 -7.03 -18.36
C GLN A 191 11.03 -6.47 -19.64
N ARG A 192 11.00 -5.16 -19.83
CA ARG A 192 11.69 -4.51 -20.96
C ARG A 192 13.18 -4.82 -20.96
N ARG A 193 13.85 -4.74 -19.81
CA ARG A 193 15.28 -5.06 -19.73
C ARG A 193 15.54 -6.53 -20.04
N LEU A 194 14.76 -7.46 -19.50
CA LEU A 194 14.92 -8.88 -19.79
C LEU A 194 14.82 -9.14 -21.30
N VAL A 195 13.84 -8.53 -21.98
CA VAL A 195 13.68 -8.63 -23.44
C VAL A 195 14.86 -7.97 -24.19
N GLU A 196 15.29 -6.78 -23.78
CA GLU A 196 16.44 -6.08 -24.38
C GLU A 196 17.74 -6.88 -24.25
N GLU A 197 17.88 -7.65 -23.18
CA GLU A 197 19.02 -8.55 -22.94
C GLU A 197 18.84 -9.94 -23.61
N GLY A 198 17.79 -10.12 -24.42
CA GLY A 198 17.57 -11.32 -25.25
C GLY A 198 16.92 -12.49 -24.51
N ILE A 199 16.28 -12.26 -23.36
CA ILE A 199 15.57 -13.30 -22.62
C ILE A 199 14.17 -13.52 -23.20
N GLU A 200 14.05 -14.56 -24.01
CA GLU A 200 12.81 -14.90 -24.72
C GLU A 200 11.97 -16.00 -24.04
N ARG A 201 12.50 -16.67 -23.03
CA ARG A 201 11.79 -17.69 -22.25
C ARG A 201 11.82 -17.34 -20.78
N GLN A 202 10.64 -17.30 -20.17
CA GLN A 202 10.48 -16.95 -18.76
C GLN A 202 9.59 -17.99 -18.07
N ILE A 203 10.05 -18.48 -16.92
CA ILE A 203 9.34 -19.49 -16.13
C ILE A 203 8.82 -18.83 -14.86
N GLU A 204 7.50 -18.87 -14.64
CA GLU A 204 6.88 -18.44 -13.39
C GLU A 204 6.98 -19.56 -12.35
N VAL A 205 7.78 -19.32 -11.31
CA VAL A 205 7.93 -20.25 -10.18
C VAL A 205 6.91 -19.89 -9.11
N GLY A 206 5.85 -20.69 -9.01
CA GLY A 206 4.76 -20.51 -8.06
C GLY A 206 3.53 -21.33 -8.46
N PRO A 207 2.50 -21.42 -7.59
CA PRO A 207 1.31 -22.23 -7.85
C PRO A 207 0.35 -21.59 -8.88
N GLY A 208 0.53 -20.31 -9.22
CA GLY A 208 -0.38 -19.54 -10.08
C GLY A 208 0.14 -19.31 -11.51
N ASP A 209 -0.59 -18.47 -12.25
CA ASP A 209 -0.28 -18.07 -13.63
C ASP A 209 -0.29 -16.54 -13.83
N THR A 210 -0.23 -15.79 -12.72
CA THR A 210 -0.49 -14.35 -12.72
C THR A 210 0.60 -13.60 -13.48
N LEU A 211 1.87 -13.90 -13.20
CA LEU A 211 3.00 -13.22 -13.85
C LEU A 211 3.09 -13.61 -15.32
N SER A 212 2.78 -14.87 -15.66
CA SER A 212 2.72 -15.36 -17.03
C SER A 212 1.62 -14.67 -17.82
N ARG A 213 0.41 -14.50 -17.24
CA ARG A 213 -0.69 -13.76 -17.87
C ARG A 213 -0.33 -12.28 -18.09
N MET A 214 0.24 -11.63 -17.07
CA MET A 214 0.69 -10.23 -17.17
C MET A 214 1.78 -10.08 -18.24
N GLY A 215 2.77 -10.97 -18.22
CA GLY A 215 3.88 -10.98 -19.17
C GLY A 215 3.43 -11.17 -20.61
N ARG A 216 2.57 -12.17 -20.90
CA ARG A 216 2.06 -12.40 -22.27
C ARG A 216 1.27 -11.22 -22.82
N ARG A 217 0.53 -10.51 -21.97
CA ARG A 217 -0.22 -9.30 -22.36
C ARG A 217 0.74 -8.19 -22.81
N ASP A 218 1.83 -7.99 -22.07
CA ASP A 218 2.74 -6.86 -22.27
C ASP A 218 3.84 -7.18 -23.32
N HIS A 219 4.22 -8.45 -23.44
CA HIS A 219 5.30 -8.96 -24.31
C HIS A 219 4.88 -10.29 -24.99
N PRO A 220 4.03 -10.25 -26.03
CA PRO A 220 3.45 -11.46 -26.64
C PRO A 220 4.46 -12.36 -27.39
N HIS A 221 5.66 -11.84 -27.66
CA HIS A 221 6.76 -12.59 -28.29
C HIS A 221 7.61 -13.38 -27.29
N VAL A 222 7.48 -13.12 -25.99
CA VAL A 222 8.18 -13.87 -24.94
C VAL A 222 7.35 -15.10 -24.57
N PHE A 223 8.03 -16.25 -24.48
CA PHE A 223 7.43 -17.50 -24.09
C PHE A 223 7.37 -17.63 -22.56
N PHE A 224 6.18 -17.45 -21.99
CA PHE A 224 5.91 -17.57 -20.55
C PHE A 224 5.33 -18.94 -20.20
N ILE A 225 6.03 -19.68 -19.34
CA ILE A 225 5.71 -21.05 -18.92
C ILE A 225 5.50 -21.06 -17.41
N ARG A 226 4.53 -21.84 -16.91
CA ARG A 226 4.47 -22.12 -15.46
C ARG A 226 5.51 -23.17 -15.09
N ALA A 227 6.03 -23.11 -13.86
CA ALA A 227 6.98 -24.12 -13.40
C ALA A 227 6.40 -25.55 -13.46
N ALA A 228 5.13 -25.75 -13.09
CA ALA A 228 4.46 -27.06 -13.21
C ALA A 228 4.47 -27.58 -14.66
N GLU A 229 4.11 -26.73 -15.62
CA GLU A 229 4.15 -27.07 -17.05
C GLU A 229 5.57 -27.37 -17.55
N ALA A 230 6.56 -26.62 -17.06
CA ALA A 230 7.97 -26.84 -17.42
C ALA A 230 8.52 -28.15 -16.83
N LEU A 231 7.96 -28.62 -15.72
CA LEU A 231 8.32 -29.87 -15.06
C LEU A 231 7.50 -31.08 -15.55
N GLY A 232 6.47 -30.86 -16.38
CA GLY A 232 5.60 -31.91 -16.90
C GLY A 232 4.52 -32.38 -15.92
N GLU A 233 4.17 -31.54 -14.95
CA GLU A 233 3.13 -31.76 -13.94
C GLU A 233 1.77 -31.15 -14.33
#